data_AF-A0A7W1TDX2-F1
#
_entry.id   AF-A0A7W1TDX2-F1
#
_cell.length_a   1.000
_cell.length_b   1.000
_cell.length_c   1.000
_cell.angle_alpha   90.00
_cell.angle_beta   90.00
_cell.angle_gamma   90.00
#
_symmetry.space_group_name_H-M   'P 1'
#
loop_
_entity.id
_entity.type
_entity.pdbx_description
1 polymer ?
#
loop_
_entity_poly.entity_id
_entity_poly.type
_entity_poly.pdbx_seq_one_letter_code
_entity_poly.pdbx_strand_id
1 'polypeptide(L)'
;MIAAALVVGCSAALSADEVYLKDGRVLEGEVVSPPGATFLDLKVSAAGMVAVQHFDQDKVTRVTYGKSARQRDTETLLADRAKLGPEADAAAWWRLAERAKAMGDQVLARDLANETVARDRDHEEARRVLGMVRFRGVWMRPGEAATARGDVLFRGGFISWAERERTLADEVKRHQDLEIARKERADQRRADAVARAPADLYPETDLGYSRPYRSYYWPGYGNSYPGYPGYPVVVYPVGGFPGGGFPGTPRPPLYPHPRSGLSVNASGGGSNSAWSFSWNP
;
A
#
# COMPACT_ATOMS: atom_id res chain seq x y z
N MET A 1 24.52 13.14 -45.31
CA MET A 1 25.28 13.30 -44.06
C MET A 1 24.32 13.14 -42.90
N ILE A 2 24.34 12.00 -42.20
CA ILE A 2 23.44 11.72 -41.06
C ILE A 2 24.26 11.91 -39.79
N ALA A 3 23.86 12.88 -38.97
CA ALA A 3 24.52 13.21 -37.71
C ALA A 3 24.23 12.11 -36.68
N ALA A 4 25.28 11.38 -36.29
CA ALA A 4 25.25 10.44 -35.18
C ALA A 4 25.29 11.22 -33.86
N ALA A 5 24.17 11.24 -33.14
CA ALA A 5 24.10 11.78 -31.79
C ALA A 5 24.80 10.79 -30.82
N LEU A 6 26.00 11.17 -30.39
CA LEU A 6 26.77 10.46 -29.37
C LEU A 6 26.11 10.70 -28.00
N VAL A 7 25.30 9.76 -27.53
CA VAL A 7 24.80 9.76 -26.15
C VAL A 7 25.96 9.34 -25.25
N VAL A 8 26.61 10.32 -24.62
CA VAL A 8 27.57 10.09 -23.55
C VAL A 8 26.79 9.67 -22.31
N GLY A 9 26.67 8.36 -22.12
CA GLY A 9 26.15 7.80 -20.88
C GLY A 9 27.14 8.10 -19.75
N CYS A 10 26.75 8.96 -18.81
CA CYS A 10 27.44 9.07 -17.52
C CYS A 10 27.24 7.75 -16.78
N SER A 11 28.17 6.82 -16.94
CA SER A 11 28.37 5.72 -16.01
C SER A 11 28.90 6.33 -14.71
N ALA A 12 27.99 6.79 -13.84
CA ALA A 12 28.34 7.08 -12.46
C ALA A 12 28.88 5.78 -11.88
N ALA A 13 30.20 5.67 -11.76
CA ALA A 13 30.84 4.58 -11.07
C ALA A 13 30.31 4.63 -9.63
N LEU A 14 29.41 3.72 -9.28
CA LEU A 14 28.97 3.55 -7.90
C LEU A 14 30.18 3.06 -7.10
N SER A 15 30.97 3.96 -6.52
CA SER A 15 31.84 3.60 -5.41
C SER A 15 30.96 3.53 -4.16
N ALA A 16 30.82 2.33 -3.59
CA ALA A 16 30.26 2.20 -2.25
C ALA A 16 31.41 1.98 -1.27
N ASP A 17 31.68 3.02 -0.50
CA ASP A 17 32.55 2.96 0.66
C ASP A 17 31.89 2.10 1.75
N GLU A 18 32.73 1.43 2.55
CA GLU A 18 32.29 0.64 3.69
C GLU A 18 32.52 1.42 4.99
N VAL A 19 31.45 1.63 5.75
CA VAL A 19 31.48 2.29 7.06
C VAL A 19 31.26 1.23 8.14
N TYR A 20 32.29 1.01 8.96
CA TYR A 20 32.27 0.10 10.10
C TYR A 20 31.89 0.89 11.35
N LEU A 21 30.76 0.55 11.95
CA LEU A 21 30.26 1.17 13.17
C LEU A 21 30.78 0.47 14.43
N LYS A 22 30.79 1.17 15.58
CA LYS A 22 31.21 0.61 16.87
C LYS A 22 30.31 -0.51 17.38
N ASP A 23 29.06 -0.58 16.92
CA ASP A 23 28.12 -1.66 17.24
C ASP A 23 28.37 -2.94 16.43
N GLY A 24 29.39 -2.96 15.56
CA GLY A 24 29.76 -4.09 14.72
C GLY A 24 29.02 -4.16 13.38
N ARG A 25 28.09 -3.24 13.10
CA ARG A 25 27.44 -3.16 11.78
C ARG A 25 28.40 -2.59 10.73
N VAL A 26 28.25 -3.09 9.50
CA VAL A 26 28.91 -2.55 8.31
C VAL A 26 27.84 -2.00 7.39
N LEU A 27 27.97 -0.72 7.04
CA LEU A 27 27.10 -0.04 6.10
C LEU A 27 27.84 0.22 4.80
N GLU A 28 27.16 0.05 3.67
CA GLU A 28 27.69 0.32 2.35
C GLU A 28 26.98 1.53 1.76
N GLY A 29 27.74 2.47 1.21
CA GLY A 29 27.20 3.66 0.57
C GLY A 29 28.30 4.61 0.12
N GLU A 30 27.93 5.72 -0.51
CA GLU A 30 28.88 6.76 -0.92
C GLU A 30 29.07 7.73 0.26
N VAL A 31 30.29 7.88 0.77
CA VAL A 31 30.57 8.88 1.81
C VAL A 31 30.65 10.25 1.16
N VAL A 32 29.70 11.12 1.49
CA VAL A 32 29.57 12.47 0.92
C VAL A 32 30.30 13.51 1.79
N SER A 33 30.50 13.21 3.07
CA SER A 33 31.17 14.10 4.02
C SER A 33 32.68 14.17 3.75
N PRO A 34 33.31 15.36 3.88
CA PRO A 34 34.75 15.48 3.76
C PRO A 34 35.48 14.74 4.90
N PRO A 35 36.72 14.28 4.68
CA PRO A 35 37.53 13.65 5.74
C PRO A 35 37.68 14.58 6.95
N GLY A 36 37.36 14.09 8.15
CA GLY A 36 37.49 14.84 9.40
C GLY A 36 36.27 15.70 9.80
N ALA A 37 35.14 15.60 9.09
CA ALA A 37 33.88 16.23 9.51
C ALA A 37 33.35 15.62 10.82
N THR A 38 32.66 16.44 11.63
CA THR A 38 32.00 16.02 12.90
C THR A 38 30.97 14.92 12.68
N PHE A 39 30.28 14.99 11.54
CA PHE A 39 29.30 14.00 11.11
C PHE A 39 29.77 13.34 9.81
N LEU A 40 29.54 12.03 9.73
CA LEU A 40 29.71 11.24 8.52
C LEU A 40 28.37 11.13 7.82
N ASP A 41 28.32 11.61 6.58
CA ASP A 41 27.13 11.56 5.73
C ASP A 41 27.30 10.42 4.74
N LEU A 42 26.53 9.35 4.94
CA LEU A 42 26.54 8.16 4.10
C LEU A 42 25.31 8.16 3.20
N LYS A 43 25.52 8.30 1.90
CA LYS A 43 24.47 8.20 0.88
C LYS A 43 24.29 6.72 0.50
N VAL A 44 23.18 6.15 0.91
CA VAL A 44 22.79 4.76 0.63
C VAL A 44 21.72 4.75 -0.46
N SER A 45 21.93 3.95 -1.50
CA SER A 45 20.95 3.71 -2.55
C SER A 45 20.46 2.26 -2.50
N ALA A 46 19.16 2.07 -2.38
CA ALA A 46 18.53 0.75 -2.37
C ALA A 46 17.17 0.82 -3.07
N ALA A 47 16.93 -0.09 -4.02
CA ALA A 47 15.67 -0.20 -4.75
C ALA A 47 15.16 1.13 -5.37
N GLY A 48 16.09 1.94 -5.90
CA GLY A 48 15.77 3.24 -6.51
C GLY A 48 15.52 4.38 -5.52
N MET A 49 15.52 4.11 -4.22
CA MET A 49 15.51 5.14 -3.18
C MET A 49 16.94 5.53 -2.82
N VAL A 50 17.16 6.82 -2.64
CA VAL A 50 18.43 7.37 -2.13
C VAL A 50 18.13 8.02 -0.78
N ALA A 51 18.86 7.59 0.25
CA ALA A 51 18.79 8.17 1.58
C ALA A 51 20.20 8.58 2.02
N VAL A 52 20.32 9.78 2.59
CA VAL A 52 21.55 10.19 3.29
C VAL A 52 21.34 9.93 4.78
N GLN A 53 22.21 9.10 5.34
CA GLN A 53 22.23 8.78 6.77
C GLN A 53 23.36 9.56 7.42
N HIS A 54 23.02 10.26 8.50
CA HIS A 54 23.98 11.05 9.28
C HIS A 54 24.43 10.25 10.50
N PHE A 55 25.75 10.08 10.65
CA PHE A 55 26.36 9.40 11.78
C PHE A 55 27.32 10.33 12.51
N ASP A 56 27.28 10.30 13.84
CA ASP A 56 28.33 10.93 14.63
C ASP A 56 29.66 10.18 14.40
N GLN A 57 30.76 10.92 14.20
CA GLN A 57 32.07 10.32 13.93
C GLN A 57 32.54 9.43 15.10
N ASP A 58 32.08 9.70 16.33
CA ASP A 58 32.37 8.90 17.51
C ASP A 58 31.73 7.49 17.47
N LYS A 59 30.73 7.26 16.62
CA LYS A 59 30.09 5.94 16.39
C LYS A 59 30.75 5.16 15.26
N VAL A 60 31.62 5.79 14.47
CA VAL A 60 32.32 5.17 13.35
C VAL A 60 33.69 4.67 13.82
N THR A 61 33.96 3.40 13.57
CA THR A 61 35.25 2.76 13.90
C THR A 61 36.24 2.92 12.75
N ARG A 62 35.78 2.69 11.51
CA ARG A 62 36.64 2.71 10.32
C ARG A 62 35.79 3.00 9.08
N VAL A 63 36.37 3.74 8.14
CA VAL A 63 35.83 3.90 6.78
C VAL A 63 36.83 3.30 5.80
N THR A 64 36.36 2.45 4.91
CA THR A 64 37.16 1.90 3.80
C THR A 64 36.60 2.44 2.51
N TYR A 65 37.31 3.38 1.91
CA TYR A 65 36.93 3.99 0.66
C TYR A 65 37.15 3.04 -0.52
N GLY A 66 36.26 3.05 -1.52
CA GLY A 66 36.42 2.29 -2.75
C GLY A 66 35.23 1.39 -3.09
N LYS A 67 35.50 0.18 -3.59
CA LYS A 67 34.47 -0.82 -3.89
C LYS A 67 34.23 -1.73 -2.70
N SER A 68 32.99 -1.79 -2.23
CA SER A 68 32.61 -2.72 -1.17
C SER A 68 32.85 -4.18 -1.59
N ALA A 69 32.99 -5.07 -0.60
CA ALA A 69 33.09 -6.51 -0.83
C ALA A 69 31.89 -7.01 -1.64
N ARG A 70 30.67 -6.58 -1.27
CA ARG A 70 29.44 -6.91 -1.99
C ARG A 70 29.48 -6.42 -3.44
N GLN A 71 29.95 -5.21 -3.71
CA GLN A 71 30.09 -4.71 -5.08
C GLN A 71 31.06 -5.57 -5.90
N ARG A 72 32.21 -5.92 -5.32
CA ARG A 72 33.20 -6.79 -5.98
C ARG A 72 32.60 -8.17 -6.28
N ASP A 73 31.82 -8.73 -5.37
CA ASP A 73 31.16 -10.01 -5.57
C ASP A 73 30.08 -9.93 -6.65
N THR A 74 29.27 -8.87 -6.67
CA THR A 74 28.28 -8.61 -7.73
C THR A 74 28.95 -8.43 -9.08
N GLU A 75 30.02 -7.64 -9.19
CA GLU A 75 30.79 -7.46 -10.43
C GLU A 75 31.36 -8.78 -10.93
N THR A 76 31.92 -9.58 -10.03
CA THR A 76 32.44 -10.92 -10.36
C THR A 76 31.32 -11.81 -10.88
N LEU A 77 30.16 -11.79 -10.25
CA LEU A 77 29.00 -12.57 -10.68
C LEU A 77 28.47 -12.11 -12.05
N LEU A 78 28.41 -10.79 -12.31
CA LEU A 78 28.01 -10.24 -13.60
C LEU A 78 29.04 -10.56 -14.70
N ALA A 79 30.33 -10.56 -14.37
CA ALA A 79 31.37 -10.99 -15.30
C ALA A 79 31.24 -12.49 -15.61
N ASP A 80 30.95 -13.33 -14.61
CA ASP A 80 30.69 -14.76 -14.82
C ASP A 80 29.42 -15.00 -15.65
N ARG A 81 28.36 -14.20 -15.43
CA ARG A 81 27.17 -14.19 -16.28
C ARG A 81 27.52 -13.86 -17.73
N ALA A 82 28.35 -12.85 -17.97
CA ALA A 82 28.74 -12.45 -19.33
C ALA A 82 29.59 -13.52 -20.04
N LYS A 83 30.32 -14.36 -19.29
CA LYS A 83 31.04 -15.52 -19.84
C LYS A 83 30.11 -16.68 -20.19
N LEU A 84 28.92 -16.77 -19.59
CA LEU A 84 27.92 -17.75 -20.00
C LEU A 84 27.38 -17.33 -21.37
N GLY A 85 27.84 -18.04 -22.40
CA GLY A 85 27.31 -17.90 -23.75
C GLY A 85 25.83 -18.33 -23.84
N PRO A 86 25.18 -18.11 -25.01
CA PRO A 86 23.79 -18.50 -25.22
C PRO A 86 23.56 -20.00 -25.00
N GLU A 87 24.55 -20.82 -25.36
CA GLU A 87 24.54 -22.29 -25.26
C GLU A 87 24.81 -22.85 -23.85
N ALA A 88 24.99 -22.00 -22.84
CA ALA A 88 25.20 -22.46 -21.48
C ALA A 88 23.97 -23.22 -20.95
N ASP A 89 24.21 -24.33 -20.25
CA ASP A 89 23.17 -25.19 -19.70
C ASP A 89 22.42 -24.53 -18.52
N ALA A 90 21.20 -25.02 -18.25
CA ALA A 90 20.40 -24.50 -17.14
C ALA A 90 21.13 -24.60 -15.79
N ALA A 91 21.93 -25.65 -15.57
CA ALA A 91 22.71 -25.84 -14.35
C ALA A 91 23.74 -24.73 -14.13
N ALA A 92 24.42 -24.24 -15.18
CA ALA A 92 25.37 -23.12 -15.06
C ALA A 92 24.67 -21.82 -14.64
N TRP A 93 23.51 -21.52 -15.23
CA TRP A 93 22.70 -20.37 -14.85
C TRP A 93 22.19 -20.47 -13.41
N TRP A 94 21.76 -21.67 -13.01
CA TRP A 94 21.28 -21.92 -11.65
C TRP A 94 22.37 -21.68 -10.60
N ARG A 95 23.61 -22.13 -10.84
CA ARG A 95 24.75 -21.86 -9.93
C ARG A 95 24.97 -20.36 -9.71
N LEU A 96 24.78 -19.53 -10.74
CA LEU A 96 24.86 -18.08 -10.57
C LEU A 96 23.68 -17.53 -9.76
N ALA A 97 22.46 -18.03 -9.99
CA ALA A 97 21.29 -17.66 -9.20
C ALA A 97 21.47 -17.99 -7.70
N GLU A 98 22.04 -19.15 -7.38
CA GLU A 98 22.35 -19.55 -6.00
C GLU A 98 23.39 -18.64 -5.36
N ARG A 99 24.45 -18.27 -6.09
CA ARG A 99 25.44 -17.28 -5.63
C ARG A 99 24.79 -15.92 -5.36
N ALA A 100 23.95 -15.43 -6.28
CA ALA A 100 23.23 -14.17 -6.10
C ALA A 100 22.31 -14.20 -4.87
N LYS A 101 21.61 -15.32 -4.66
CA LYS A 101 20.76 -15.55 -3.49
C LYS A 101 21.57 -15.55 -2.19
N ALA A 102 22.75 -16.20 -2.18
CA ALA A 102 23.63 -16.24 -1.02
C ALA A 102 24.18 -14.85 -0.64
N MET A 103 24.37 -13.95 -1.61
CA MET A 103 24.72 -12.55 -1.38
C MET A 103 23.53 -11.68 -0.93
N GLY A 104 22.32 -12.24 -0.88
CA GLY A 104 21.10 -11.52 -0.55
C GLY A 104 20.60 -10.60 -1.67
N ASP A 105 21.11 -10.73 -2.90
CA ASP A 105 20.60 -10.00 -4.07
C ASP A 105 19.42 -10.75 -4.69
N GLN A 106 18.23 -10.52 -4.13
CA GLN A 106 17.02 -11.21 -4.56
C GLN A 106 16.58 -10.82 -5.97
N VAL A 107 16.89 -9.61 -6.43
CA VAL A 107 16.53 -9.17 -7.79
C VAL A 107 17.37 -9.93 -8.80
N LEU A 108 18.69 -9.91 -8.63
CA LEU A 108 19.60 -10.63 -9.51
C LEU A 108 19.38 -12.15 -9.46
N ALA A 109 19.10 -12.71 -8.28
CA ALA A 109 18.77 -14.13 -8.13
C ALA A 109 17.51 -14.52 -8.91
N ARG A 110 16.47 -13.68 -8.90
CA ARG A 110 15.24 -13.91 -9.68
C ARG A 110 15.49 -13.78 -11.18
N ASP A 111 16.28 -12.81 -11.61
CA ASP A 111 16.64 -12.65 -13.02
C ASP A 111 17.40 -13.88 -13.55
N LEU A 112 18.37 -14.38 -12.79
CA LEU A 112 19.12 -15.59 -13.16
C LEU A 112 18.28 -16.87 -13.07
N ALA A 113 17.32 -16.93 -12.13
CA ALA A 113 16.35 -18.01 -12.08
C ALA A 113 15.40 -18.00 -13.31
N ASN A 114 15.00 -16.83 -13.82
CA ASN A 114 14.24 -16.73 -15.07
C ASN A 114 15.06 -17.28 -16.26
N GLU A 115 16.34 -16.91 -16.36
CA GLU A 115 17.25 -17.44 -17.39
C GLU A 115 17.43 -18.96 -17.30
N THR A 116 17.44 -19.49 -16.07
CA THR A 116 17.48 -20.94 -15.82
C THR A 116 16.21 -21.62 -16.34
N VAL A 117 15.02 -21.09 -16.00
CA VAL A 117 13.72 -21.64 -16.43
C VAL A 117 13.50 -21.54 -17.94
N ALA A 118 14.07 -20.51 -18.58
CA ALA A 118 14.02 -20.37 -20.03
C ALA A 118 14.73 -21.52 -20.76
N ARG A 119 15.76 -22.11 -20.13
CA ARG A 119 16.55 -23.23 -20.66
C ARG A 119 16.03 -24.60 -20.23
N ASP A 120 15.67 -24.73 -18.96
CA ASP A 120 15.00 -25.91 -18.42
C ASP A 120 13.66 -25.51 -17.79
N ARG A 121 12.58 -25.78 -18.53
CA ARG A 121 11.22 -25.41 -18.12
C ARG A 121 10.76 -26.17 -16.88
N ASP A 122 11.36 -27.29 -16.52
CA ASP A 122 10.94 -28.10 -15.37
C ASP A 122 11.89 -27.97 -14.17
N HIS A 123 12.85 -27.04 -14.22
CA HIS A 123 13.79 -26.79 -13.13
C HIS A 123 13.09 -26.31 -11.85
N GLU A 124 12.89 -27.22 -10.89
CA GLU A 124 12.03 -26.98 -9.74
C GLU A 124 12.50 -25.82 -8.84
N GLU A 125 13.79 -25.80 -8.50
CA GLU A 125 14.32 -24.83 -7.54
C GLU A 125 14.30 -23.39 -8.08
N ALA A 126 14.60 -23.21 -9.37
CA ALA A 126 14.48 -21.93 -10.06
C ALA A 126 13.04 -21.41 -10.03
N ARG A 127 12.05 -22.28 -10.31
CA ARG A 127 10.64 -21.90 -10.22
C ARG A 127 10.18 -21.55 -8.80
N ARG A 128 10.70 -22.25 -7.78
CA ARG A 128 10.46 -21.89 -6.37
C ARG A 128 11.02 -20.51 -6.04
N VAL A 129 12.22 -20.16 -6.51
CA VAL A 129 12.80 -18.80 -6.36
C VAL A 129 11.94 -17.73 -7.03
N LEU A 130 11.33 -18.05 -8.17
CA LEU A 130 10.38 -17.16 -8.84
C LEU A 130 9.04 -17.02 -8.10
N GLY A 131 8.80 -17.84 -7.07
CA GLY A 131 7.58 -17.87 -6.27
C GLY A 131 6.48 -18.72 -6.89
N MET A 132 6.81 -19.62 -7.82
CA MET A 132 5.84 -20.56 -8.41
C MET A 132 5.70 -21.81 -7.56
N VAL A 133 4.54 -22.45 -7.65
CA VAL A 133 4.20 -23.69 -6.95
C VAL A 133 3.75 -24.72 -7.97
N ARG A 134 4.18 -25.98 -7.79
CA ARG A 134 3.74 -27.10 -8.62
C ARG A 134 2.38 -27.59 -8.15
N PHE A 135 1.35 -27.43 -8.97
CA PHE A 135 -0.01 -27.89 -8.68
C PHE A 135 -0.51 -28.78 -9.81
N ARG A 136 -0.84 -30.04 -9.49
CA ARG A 136 -1.28 -31.08 -10.46
C ARG A 136 -0.34 -31.20 -11.67
N GLY A 137 0.97 -31.18 -11.41
CA GLY A 137 2.01 -31.30 -12.44
C GLY A 137 2.32 -30.00 -13.19
N VAL A 138 1.52 -28.94 -13.04
CA VAL A 138 1.72 -27.65 -13.71
C VAL A 138 2.31 -26.62 -12.74
N TRP A 139 3.27 -25.85 -13.21
CA TRP A 139 3.84 -24.73 -12.45
C TRP A 139 2.95 -23.50 -12.58
N MET A 140 2.41 -23.03 -11.46
CA MET A 140 1.47 -21.91 -11.41
C MET A 140 1.90 -20.89 -10.34
N ARG A 141 1.38 -19.66 -10.41
CA ARG A 141 1.51 -18.71 -9.31
C ARG A 141 0.70 -19.20 -8.10
N PRO A 142 1.06 -18.85 -6.85
CA PRO A 142 0.37 -19.35 -5.66
C PRO A 142 -1.14 -19.03 -5.66
N GLY A 143 -1.52 -17.84 -6.14
CA GLY A 143 -2.93 -17.46 -6.29
C GLY A 143 -3.68 -18.25 -7.38
N GLU A 144 -3.00 -18.57 -8.49
CA GLU A 144 -3.58 -19.43 -9.53
C GLU A 144 -3.76 -20.87 -9.03
N ALA A 145 -2.78 -21.39 -8.28
CA ALA A 145 -2.87 -22.70 -7.64
C ALA A 145 -4.02 -22.74 -6.61
N ALA A 146 -4.24 -21.65 -5.86
CA ALA A 146 -5.36 -21.53 -4.94
C ALA A 146 -6.72 -21.53 -5.69
N THR A 147 -6.85 -20.73 -6.73
CA THR A 147 -8.05 -20.73 -7.58
C THR A 147 -8.30 -22.11 -8.21
N ALA A 148 -7.24 -22.81 -8.65
CA ALA A 148 -7.35 -24.16 -9.21
C ALA A 148 -7.75 -25.23 -8.17
N ARG A 149 -7.58 -24.95 -6.86
CA ARG A 149 -8.13 -25.77 -5.77
C ARG A 149 -9.61 -25.46 -5.47
N GLY A 150 -10.16 -24.39 -6.03
CA GLY A 150 -11.50 -23.88 -5.69
C GLY A 150 -11.50 -22.91 -4.50
N ASP A 151 -10.31 -22.40 -4.11
CA ASP A 151 -10.21 -21.33 -3.13
C ASP A 151 -10.60 -19.99 -3.79
N VAL A 152 -11.18 -19.08 -3.01
CA VAL A 152 -11.57 -17.74 -3.42
C VAL A 152 -10.86 -16.68 -2.58
N LEU A 153 -10.50 -15.56 -3.21
CA LEU A 153 -9.88 -14.43 -2.52
C LEU A 153 -10.95 -13.72 -1.66
N PHE A 154 -10.82 -13.80 -0.34
CA PHE A 154 -11.67 -13.16 0.64
C PHE A 154 -10.81 -12.43 1.67
N ARG A 155 -10.99 -11.10 1.78
CA ARG A 155 -10.26 -10.24 2.75
C ARG A 155 -8.73 -10.35 2.68
N GLY A 156 -8.18 -10.43 1.47
CA GLY A 156 -6.74 -10.50 1.24
C GLY A 156 -6.11 -11.88 1.41
N GLY A 157 -6.89 -12.90 1.80
CA GLY A 157 -6.46 -14.29 1.86
C GLY A 157 -7.26 -15.17 0.90
N PHE A 158 -6.67 -16.28 0.45
CA PHE A 158 -7.40 -17.32 -0.25
C PHE A 158 -8.00 -18.28 0.77
N ILE A 159 -9.32 -18.46 0.75
CA ILE A 159 -10.05 -19.40 1.60
C ILE A 159 -10.98 -20.28 0.77
N SER A 160 -11.38 -21.44 1.29
CA SER A 160 -12.34 -22.28 0.59
C SER A 160 -13.71 -21.58 0.46
N TRP A 161 -14.48 -21.92 -0.58
CA TRP A 161 -15.83 -21.38 -0.75
C TRP A 161 -16.73 -21.63 0.47
N ALA A 162 -16.69 -22.84 1.04
CA ALA A 162 -17.47 -23.21 2.21
C ALA A 162 -17.09 -22.39 3.46
N GLU A 163 -15.81 -22.07 3.63
CA GLU A 163 -15.33 -21.22 4.73
C GLU A 163 -15.77 -19.76 4.55
N ARG A 164 -15.76 -19.26 3.31
CA ARG A 164 -16.32 -17.94 2.97
C ARG A 164 -17.78 -17.85 3.35
N GLU A 165 -18.60 -18.84 2.99
CA GLU A 165 -20.02 -18.87 3.33
C GLU A 165 -20.26 -18.93 4.83
N ARG A 166 -19.50 -19.75 5.56
CA ARG A 166 -19.57 -19.80 7.04
C ARG A 166 -19.23 -18.46 7.66
N THR A 167 -18.16 -17.81 7.21
CA THR A 167 -17.75 -16.51 7.74
C THR A 167 -18.83 -15.44 7.52
N LEU A 168 -19.45 -15.43 6.35
CA LEU A 168 -20.55 -14.52 6.04
C LEU A 168 -21.81 -14.83 6.87
N ALA A 169 -22.15 -16.10 7.04
CA ALA A 169 -23.29 -16.52 7.86
C ALA A 169 -23.09 -16.12 9.34
N ASP A 170 -21.89 -16.30 9.87
CA ASP A 170 -21.54 -15.89 11.23
C ASP A 170 -21.59 -14.37 11.42
N GLU A 171 -21.29 -13.60 10.38
CA GLU A 171 -21.43 -12.14 10.41
C GLU A 171 -22.88 -11.69 10.39
N VAL A 172 -23.70 -12.30 9.53
CA VAL A 172 -25.14 -12.04 9.49
C VAL A 172 -25.77 -12.39 10.85
N LYS A 173 -25.43 -13.55 11.41
CA LYS A 173 -25.91 -13.97 12.73
C LYS A 173 -25.49 -12.99 13.83
N ARG A 174 -24.21 -12.60 13.87
CA ARG A 174 -23.74 -11.59 14.84
C ARG A 174 -24.46 -10.26 14.70
N HIS A 175 -24.75 -9.82 13.47
CA HIS A 175 -25.51 -8.59 13.24
C HIS A 175 -26.95 -8.71 13.75
N GLN A 176 -27.63 -9.83 13.46
CA GLN A 176 -28.98 -10.11 13.95
C GLN A 176 -29.03 -10.15 15.48
N ASP A 177 -28.10 -10.85 16.13
CA ASP A 177 -28.01 -10.93 17.58
C ASP A 177 -27.80 -9.53 18.21
N LEU A 178 -26.97 -8.68 17.59
CA LEU A 178 -26.76 -7.30 18.03
C LEU A 178 -28.02 -6.44 17.89
N GLU A 179 -28.80 -6.61 16.81
CA GLU A 179 -30.06 -5.89 16.61
C GLU A 179 -31.13 -6.31 17.61
N ILE A 180 -31.27 -7.61 17.87
CA ILE A 180 -32.18 -8.14 18.90
C ILE A 180 -31.80 -7.58 20.27
N ALA A 181 -30.52 -7.68 20.65
CA ALA A 181 -30.04 -7.13 21.92
C ALA A 181 -30.24 -5.61 22.03
N ARG A 182 -30.11 -4.87 20.92
CA ARG A 182 -30.38 -3.43 20.89
C ARG A 182 -31.86 -3.12 21.11
N LYS A 183 -32.76 -3.92 20.53
CA LYS A 183 -34.21 -3.79 20.70
C LYS A 183 -34.62 -4.12 22.13
N GLU A 184 -34.16 -5.22 22.70
CA GLU A 184 -34.45 -5.62 24.09
C GLU A 184 -34.00 -4.55 25.10
N ARG A 185 -32.79 -3.99 24.93
CA ARG A 185 -32.32 -2.89 25.79
C ARG A 185 -33.16 -1.62 25.62
N ALA A 186 -33.69 -1.36 24.44
CA ALA A 186 -34.57 -0.21 24.22
C ALA A 186 -35.93 -0.41 24.89
N ASP A 187 -36.48 -1.62 24.83
CA ASP A 187 -37.75 -1.98 25.47
C ASP A 187 -37.61 -2.00 27.00
N GLN A 188 -36.50 -2.52 27.54
CA GLN A 188 -36.17 -2.42 28.97
C GLN A 188 -36.12 -0.97 29.45
N ARG A 189 -35.43 -0.08 28.71
CA ARG A 189 -35.39 1.35 29.06
C ARG A 189 -36.78 2.00 29.04
N ARG A 190 -37.65 1.60 28.10
CA ARG A 190 -39.04 2.09 28.06
C ARG A 190 -39.83 1.60 29.27
N ALA A 191 -39.70 0.32 29.61
CA ALA A 191 -40.35 -0.26 30.79
C ALA A 191 -39.88 0.42 32.08
N ASP A 192 -38.57 0.63 32.24
CA ASP A 192 -37.99 1.33 33.38
C ASP A 192 -38.44 2.79 33.47
N ALA A 193 -38.54 3.50 32.33
CA ALA A 193 -39.03 4.87 32.27
C ALA A 193 -40.51 4.97 32.69
N VAL A 194 -41.34 4.01 32.27
CA VAL A 194 -42.74 3.91 32.69
C VAL A 194 -42.83 3.59 34.19
N ALA A 195 -42.00 2.67 34.70
CA ALA A 195 -41.99 2.30 36.12
C ALA A 195 -41.45 3.40 37.05
N ARG A 196 -40.53 4.25 36.57
CA ARG A 196 -39.98 5.39 37.31
C ARG A 196 -40.80 6.67 37.19
N ALA A 197 -41.76 6.74 36.27
CA ALA A 197 -42.63 7.90 36.16
C ALA A 197 -43.39 8.08 37.50
N PRO A 198 -43.22 9.22 38.21
CA PRO A 198 -43.90 9.42 39.47
C PRO A 198 -45.42 9.45 39.25
N ALA A 199 -46.15 8.66 40.04
CA ALA A 199 -47.61 8.53 39.95
C ALA A 199 -48.36 9.87 40.14
N ASP A 200 -47.70 10.88 40.69
CA ASP A 200 -48.28 12.18 41.02
C ASP A 200 -48.14 13.22 39.90
N LEU A 201 -47.52 12.87 38.76
CA LEU A 201 -47.43 13.71 37.56
C LEU A 201 -48.53 13.40 36.53
N TYR A 202 -49.70 12.93 36.99
CA TYR A 202 -50.94 13.26 36.31
C TYR A 202 -51.32 14.67 36.76
N PRO A 203 -50.99 15.75 36.03
CA PRO A 203 -51.77 16.97 36.19
C PRO A 203 -53.20 16.53 35.96
N GLU A 204 -54.04 16.75 36.97
CA GLU A 204 -55.48 16.63 36.89
C GLU A 204 -55.89 17.49 35.69
N THR A 205 -55.92 16.88 34.50
CA THR A 205 -56.36 17.52 33.28
C THR A 205 -57.85 17.61 33.41
N ASP A 206 -58.25 18.69 34.07
CA ASP A 206 -59.50 19.41 33.95
C ASP A 206 -60.11 19.13 32.56
N LEU A 207 -61.24 18.44 32.57
CA LEU A 207 -62.00 17.92 31.43
C LEU A 207 -62.60 19.04 30.54
N GLY A 208 -62.06 20.25 30.58
CA GLY A 208 -62.74 21.47 30.10
C GLY A 208 -62.19 22.13 28.84
N TYR A 209 -60.95 21.87 28.39
CA TYR A 209 -60.38 22.63 27.27
C TYR A 209 -60.08 21.77 26.04
N SER A 210 -61.14 21.55 25.25
CA SER A 210 -61.03 21.39 23.80
C SER A 210 -60.40 22.65 23.20
N ARG A 211 -59.08 22.78 23.27
CA ARG A 211 -58.35 23.73 22.43
C ARG A 211 -58.11 23.02 21.10
N PRO A 212 -58.84 23.39 20.02
CA PRO A 212 -58.57 22.84 18.70
C PRO A 212 -57.11 23.11 18.40
N TYR A 213 -56.36 22.04 18.14
CA TYR A 213 -54.99 22.13 17.70
C TYR A 213 -54.99 22.87 16.37
N ARG A 214 -54.82 24.19 16.44
CA ARG A 214 -54.58 25.03 15.28
C ARG A 214 -53.19 24.64 14.83
N SER A 215 -53.13 23.67 13.92
CA SER A 215 -51.94 23.34 13.16
C SER A 215 -51.38 24.65 12.63
N TYR A 216 -50.30 25.13 13.25
CA TYR A 216 -49.51 26.22 12.72
C TYR A 216 -48.81 25.63 11.50
N TYR A 217 -49.55 25.64 10.40
CA TYR A 217 -49.07 25.48 9.05
C TYR A 217 -47.99 26.56 8.88
N TRP A 218 -46.73 26.20 9.14
CA TRP A 218 -45.60 27.02 8.75
C TRP A 218 -45.62 27.06 7.22
N PRO A 219 -45.94 28.20 6.59
CA PRO A 219 -45.80 28.35 5.15
C PRO A 219 -44.31 28.59 4.93
N GLY A 220 -43.57 27.52 4.71
CA GLY A 220 -42.11 27.55 4.62
C GLY A 220 -41.61 26.82 3.39
N TYR A 221 -41.78 27.46 2.23
CA TYR A 221 -41.07 27.23 0.98
C TYR A 221 -41.17 25.83 0.37
N GLY A 222 -42.10 25.73 -0.58
CA GLY A 222 -42.01 24.76 -1.65
C GLY A 222 -40.67 24.89 -2.37
N ASN A 223 -39.95 23.77 -2.42
CA ASN A 223 -39.12 23.46 -3.57
C ASN A 223 -39.67 22.18 -4.19
N SER A 224 -40.83 22.35 -4.81
CA SER A 224 -41.39 21.42 -5.77
C SER A 224 -40.53 21.44 -7.03
N TYR A 225 -39.70 20.42 -7.23
CA TYR A 225 -39.33 20.02 -8.58
C TYR A 225 -40.33 18.96 -9.05
N PRO A 226 -41.18 19.28 -10.02
CA PRO A 226 -42.15 18.34 -10.55
C PRO A 226 -41.49 17.42 -11.58
N GLY A 227 -41.71 16.11 -11.41
CA GLY A 227 -41.93 15.16 -12.49
C GLY A 227 -40.78 14.84 -13.44
N TYR A 228 -40.20 13.64 -13.28
CA TYR A 228 -39.91 12.77 -14.43
C TYR A 228 -40.16 11.31 -14.04
N PRO A 229 -41.04 10.57 -14.73
CA PRO A 229 -41.21 9.16 -14.52
C PRO A 229 -40.14 8.37 -15.31
N GLY A 230 -39.44 7.48 -14.59
CA GLY A 230 -39.00 6.18 -15.08
C GLY A 230 -38.01 6.10 -16.25
N TYR A 231 -36.71 6.02 -15.94
CA TYR A 231 -35.77 5.13 -16.64
C TYR A 231 -34.71 4.63 -15.64
N PRO A 232 -34.30 3.34 -15.68
CA PRO A 232 -33.18 2.86 -14.89
C PRO A 232 -31.87 3.36 -15.52
N VAL A 233 -31.26 4.37 -14.89
CA VAL A 233 -29.93 4.85 -15.30
C VAL A 233 -28.87 3.91 -14.74
N VAL A 234 -28.28 3.13 -15.64
CA VAL A 234 -27.01 2.43 -15.43
C VAL A 234 -25.91 3.49 -15.51
N VAL A 235 -25.26 3.78 -14.38
CA VAL A 235 -24.13 4.72 -14.31
C VAL A 235 -22.84 3.97 -14.63
N TYR A 236 -22.26 4.24 -15.79
CA TYR A 236 -20.84 3.99 -16.06
C TYR A 236 -20.00 5.19 -15.60
N PRO A 237 -18.83 5.00 -14.97
CA PRO A 237 -17.95 6.12 -14.65
C PRO A 237 -17.09 6.46 -15.87
N VAL A 238 -17.42 7.54 -16.58
CA VAL A 238 -16.52 8.15 -17.56
C VAL A 238 -16.50 9.67 -17.36
N GLY A 239 -15.35 10.16 -16.90
CA GLY A 239 -14.63 11.29 -17.50
C GLY A 239 -15.29 12.68 -17.52
N GLY A 240 -14.65 13.61 -16.81
CA GLY A 240 -14.49 14.99 -17.27
C GLY A 240 -15.45 16.03 -16.67
N PHE A 241 -14.95 16.78 -15.68
CA PHE A 241 -15.47 18.11 -15.38
C PHE A 241 -14.38 19.15 -15.63
N PRO A 242 -14.56 20.05 -16.62
CA PRO A 242 -13.95 21.35 -16.60
C PRO A 242 -14.90 22.36 -15.91
N GLY A 243 -14.33 23.15 -15.00
CA GLY A 243 -14.71 24.54 -14.73
C GLY A 243 -16.17 24.88 -14.40
N GLY A 244 -16.46 25.13 -13.12
CA GLY A 244 -17.67 25.84 -12.70
C GLY A 244 -17.59 26.25 -11.24
N GLY A 245 -17.12 27.47 -10.99
CA GLY A 245 -16.90 28.00 -9.64
C GLY A 245 -18.21 28.30 -8.91
N PHE A 246 -18.28 27.88 -7.64
CA PHE A 246 -19.25 28.39 -6.67
C PHE A 246 -18.66 29.60 -5.92
N PRO A 247 -19.35 30.74 -5.85
CA PRO A 247 -18.93 31.87 -5.03
C PRO A 247 -19.46 31.69 -3.59
N GLY A 248 -18.59 31.87 -2.58
CA GLY A 248 -19.08 32.21 -1.24
C GLY A 248 -18.48 31.56 -0.01
N THR A 249 -17.23 31.07 -0.01
CA THR A 249 -16.53 30.79 1.27
C THR A 249 -15.21 31.55 1.37
N PRO A 250 -14.94 32.27 2.49
CA PRO A 250 -13.69 32.97 2.70
C PRO A 250 -12.56 31.95 2.88
N ARG A 251 -11.58 31.96 1.97
CA ARG A 251 -10.35 31.16 2.07
C ARG A 251 -9.39 31.80 3.08
N PRO A 252 -8.69 31.01 3.92
CA PRO A 252 -7.62 31.52 4.78
C PRO A 252 -6.43 32.02 3.95
N PRO A 253 -5.60 32.93 4.50
CA PRO A 253 -4.49 33.55 3.77
C PRO A 253 -3.43 32.52 3.37
N LEU A 254 -3.20 32.40 2.06
CA LEU A 254 -2.12 31.63 1.45
C LEU A 254 -0.81 32.41 1.57
N TYR A 255 0.16 31.85 2.29
CA TYR A 255 1.55 32.29 2.23
C TYR A 255 2.18 31.82 0.90
N PRO A 256 2.95 32.67 0.19
CA PRO A 256 3.61 32.27 -1.05
C PRO A 256 4.85 31.42 -0.75
N HIS A 257 4.84 30.16 -1.19
CA HIS A 257 6.05 29.34 -1.31
C HIS A 257 6.58 29.39 -2.75
N PRO A 258 7.91 29.41 -2.95
CA PRO A 258 8.51 29.44 -4.27
C PRO A 258 8.33 28.09 -5.00
N ARG A 259 8.24 28.19 -6.32
CA ARG A 259 7.84 27.16 -7.29
C ARG A 259 8.83 26.00 -7.41
N SER A 260 8.27 24.86 -7.83
CA SER A 260 8.89 23.62 -8.33
C SER A 260 9.44 22.64 -7.28
N GLY A 261 8.54 21.86 -6.71
CA GLY A 261 8.85 20.60 -6.04
C GLY A 261 7.60 19.75 -6.05
N LEU A 262 7.70 18.51 -6.54
CA LEU A 262 6.64 17.51 -6.45
C LEU A 262 6.26 17.39 -4.97
N SER A 263 5.05 17.80 -4.61
CA SER A 263 4.57 17.73 -3.22
C SER A 263 3.59 16.57 -3.07
N VAL A 264 3.88 15.69 -2.11
CA VAL A 264 2.99 14.58 -1.73
C VAL A 264 2.28 14.99 -0.45
N ASN A 265 0.97 15.17 -0.52
CA ASN A 265 0.14 15.37 0.65
C ASN A 265 -0.57 14.07 1.02
N ALA A 266 -0.41 13.67 2.28
CA ALA A 266 -1.16 12.58 2.88
C ALA A 266 -2.07 13.15 3.95
N SER A 267 -3.37 12.88 3.85
CA SER A 267 -4.34 13.23 4.89
C SER A 267 -5.11 11.97 5.31
N GLY A 268 -5.30 11.82 6.62
CA GLY A 268 -6.02 10.72 7.23
C GLY A 268 -6.95 11.27 8.30
N GLY A 269 -8.24 10.95 8.22
CA GLY A 269 -9.25 11.33 9.19
C GLY A 269 -9.91 10.10 9.80
N GLY A 270 -9.75 9.92 11.12
CA GLY A 270 -10.65 9.15 12.00
C GLY A 270 -10.81 7.65 11.75
N SER A 271 -10.33 6.86 12.72
CA SER A 271 -10.61 5.44 13.10
C SER A 271 -10.73 4.31 12.06
N ASN A 272 -10.85 4.56 10.76
CA ASN A 272 -11.12 3.50 9.78
C ASN A 272 -10.14 3.53 8.59
N SER A 273 -8.83 3.50 8.86
CA SER A 273 -7.74 3.16 7.90
C SER A 273 -7.77 3.81 6.51
N ALA A 274 -8.56 4.86 6.28
CA ALA A 274 -8.74 5.48 4.99
C ALA A 274 -7.68 6.55 4.82
N TRP A 275 -6.56 6.15 4.23
CA TRP A 275 -5.53 7.06 3.78
C TRP A 275 -5.81 7.44 2.34
N SER A 276 -5.86 8.74 2.06
CA SER A 276 -5.85 9.25 0.70
C SER A 276 -4.51 9.93 0.42
N PHE A 277 -3.92 9.60 -0.71
CA PHE A 277 -2.72 10.24 -1.23
C PHE A 277 -3.11 11.01 -2.49
N SER A 278 -2.75 12.29 -2.55
CA SER A 278 -2.91 13.11 -3.75
C SER A 278 -1.56 13.64 -4.20
N TRP A 279 -1.30 13.52 -5.50
CA TRP A 279 -0.12 14.04 -6.17
C TRP A 279 -0.50 15.32 -6.88
N ASN A 280 0.21 16.43 -6.62
CA ASN A 280 0.11 17.64 -7.43
C ASN A 280 1.43 17.82 -8.19
N PRO A 281 1.40 17.84 -9.53
CA PRO A 281 2.57 18.18 -10.35
C PRO A 281 2.97 19.66 -10.20
#